data_AF-A0A6B2LQC7-F1
#
_entry.id   AF-A0A6B2LQC7-F1
#
_cell.length_a   1.000
_cell.length_b   1.000
_cell.length_c   1.000
_cell.angle_alpha   90.00
_cell.angle_beta   90.00
_cell.angle_gamma   90.00
#
_symmetry.space_group_name_H-M   'P 1'
#
loop_
_entity.id
_entity.type
_entity.pdbx_description
1 polymer ?
#
loop_
_entity_poly.entity_id
_entity_poly.type
_entity_poly.pdbx_seq_one_letter_code
_entity_poly.pdbx_strand_id
1 'polypeptide(L)'
;MDFEAELKSYSDTNYLEKSYELPSGQLIELGNEKFKASECLFKPSLLGMEALSIQEAVFGAVMKCEEERREEMFRNVVLCGGSSMFPGLAERL
;
A
#
# COMPACT_ATOMS: atom_id res chain seq x y z
N MET A 1 -4.05 3.75 5.87
CA MET A 1 -4.05 2.30 5.64
C MET A 1 -3.19 1.61 6.69
N ASP A 2 -3.79 1.18 7.80
CA ASP A 2 -3.10 0.42 8.85
C ASP A 2 -3.39 -1.06 8.64
N PHE A 3 -2.39 -1.77 8.10
CA PHE A 3 -2.55 -3.17 7.71
C PHE A 3 -2.93 -4.07 8.88
N GLU A 4 -2.36 -3.85 10.07
CA GLU A 4 -2.62 -4.71 11.24
C GLU A 4 -4.00 -4.45 11.82
N ALA A 5 -4.40 -3.17 11.89
CA ALA A 5 -5.75 -2.80 12.31
C ALA A 5 -6.80 -3.33 11.32
N GLU A 6 -6.55 -3.23 10.01
CA GLU A 6 -7.46 -3.75 8.98
C GLU A 6 -7.57 -5.29 9.05
N LEU A 7 -6.45 -6.01 9.26
CA LEU A 7 -6.45 -7.46 9.41
C LEU A 7 -7.25 -7.93 10.62
N LYS A 8 -7.13 -7.23 11.76
CA LYS A 8 -7.89 -7.49 12.98
C LYS A 8 -9.38 -7.16 12.81
N SER A 9 -9.69 -6.02 12.18
CA SER A 9 -11.08 -5.66 11.91
C SER A 9 -11.76 -6.68 10.98
N TYR A 10 -11.03 -7.20 9.99
CA TYR A 10 -11.53 -8.26 9.11
C TYR A 10 -11.81 -9.55 9.87
N SER A 11 -10.88 -10.00 10.74
CA SER A 11 -11.09 -11.22 11.53
C SER A 11 -12.29 -11.12 12.47
N ASP A 12 -12.60 -9.92 12.98
CA ASP A 12 -13.64 -9.72 13.99
C ASP A 12 -15.03 -9.48 13.39
N THR A 13 -15.12 -8.89 12.19
CA THR A 13 -16.41 -8.38 11.66
C THR A 13 -16.76 -8.82 10.25
N ASN A 14 -15.83 -9.45 9.51
CA ASN A 14 -15.97 -9.74 8.07
C ASN A 14 -16.38 -8.52 7.21
N TYR A 15 -16.23 -7.31 7.74
CA TYR A 15 -16.85 -6.07 7.23
C TYR A 15 -16.30 -5.57 5.89
N LEU A 16 -15.24 -6.20 5.37
CA LEU A 16 -14.59 -5.83 4.11
C LEU A 16 -15.01 -6.71 2.92
N GLU A 17 -15.90 -7.69 3.12
CA GLU A 17 -16.47 -8.51 2.06
C GLU A 17 -17.23 -7.62 1.07
N LYS A 18 -16.64 -7.41 -0.10
CA LYS A 18 -17.26 -6.68 -1.20
C LYS A 18 -17.45 -7.62 -2.36
N SER A 19 -18.68 -7.74 -2.83
CA SER A 19 -18.98 -8.48 -4.04
C SER A 19 -18.52 -7.69 -5.28
N TYR A 20 -17.93 -8.39 -6.23
CA TYR A 20 -17.56 -7.88 -7.54
C TYR A 20 -18.22 -8.74 -8.61
N GLU A 21 -18.92 -8.10 -9.55
CA GLU A 21 -19.56 -8.77 -10.67
C GLU A 21 -18.57 -8.92 -11.83
N LEU A 22 -18.28 -10.15 -12.19
CA LEU A 22 -17.49 -10.47 -13.38
C LEU A 22 -18.30 -10.17 -14.66
N PRO A 23 -17.66 -9.93 -15.81
CA PRO A 23 -18.36 -9.73 -17.09
C PRO A 23 -19.28 -10.88 -17.51
N SER A 24 -19.11 -12.07 -16.92
CA SER A 24 -19.99 -13.24 -17.09
C SER A 24 -21.29 -13.16 -16.28
N GLY A 25 -21.46 -12.15 -15.42
CA GLY A 25 -22.58 -12.01 -14.46
C GLY A 25 -22.36 -12.77 -13.14
N GLN A 26 -21.22 -13.44 -12.97
CA GLN A 26 -20.89 -14.13 -11.72
C GLN A 26 -20.38 -13.14 -10.67
N LEU A 27 -20.95 -13.20 -9.46
CA LEU A 27 -20.47 -12.44 -8.31
C LEU A 27 -19.35 -13.22 -7.61
N ILE A 28 -18.23 -12.54 -7.37
CA ILE A 28 -17.14 -13.02 -6.52
C ILE A 28 -17.05 -12.16 -5.26
N GLU A 29 -16.73 -12.77 -4.13
CA GLU A 29 -16.51 -12.06 -2.87
C GLU A 29 -15.03 -11.80 -2.69
N LEU A 30 -14.68 -10.53 -2.49
CA LEU A 30 -13.33 -10.09 -2.16
C LEU A 30 -13.26 -9.75 -0.68
N GLY A 31 -12.40 -10.43 0.06
CA GLY A 31 -12.18 -10.24 1.49
C GLY A 31 -10.90 -9.45 1.75
N ASN A 32 -9.98 -10.04 2.51
CA ASN A 32 -8.73 -9.39 2.92
C ASN A 32 -7.69 -9.23 1.81
N GLU A 33 -7.92 -9.82 0.64
CA GLU A 33 -7.03 -9.70 -0.51
C GLU A 33 -6.89 -8.24 -0.95
N LYS A 34 -7.93 -7.42 -0.75
CA LYS A 34 -7.97 -6.02 -1.19
C LYS A 34 -6.86 -5.17 -0.57
N PHE A 35 -6.57 -5.37 0.71
CA PHE A 35 -5.52 -4.62 1.41
C PHE A 35 -4.19 -5.38 1.46
N LYS A 36 -4.21 -6.72 1.44
CA LYS A 36 -2.99 -7.52 1.27
C LYS A 36 -2.31 -7.26 -0.06
N ALA A 37 -3.07 -7.08 -1.13
CA ALA A 37 -2.53 -6.83 -2.47
C ALA A 37 -1.67 -5.56 -2.52
N SER A 38 -2.08 -4.47 -1.87
CA SER A 38 -1.28 -3.24 -1.83
C SER A 38 -0.25 -3.22 -0.69
N GLU A 39 -0.38 -4.05 0.35
CA GLU A 39 0.65 -4.19 1.39
C GLU A 39 1.98 -4.73 0.83
N CYS A 40 1.98 -5.42 -0.31
CA CYS A 40 3.24 -5.83 -0.94
C CYS A 40 4.17 -4.66 -1.30
N LEU A 41 3.64 -3.44 -1.44
CA LEU A 41 4.43 -2.22 -1.63
C LEU A 41 5.21 -1.84 -0.37
N PHE A 42 4.67 -2.14 0.81
CA PHE A 42 5.28 -1.84 2.11
C PHE A 42 6.03 -3.05 2.69
N LYS A 43 5.66 -4.27 2.29
CA LYS A 43 6.25 -5.55 2.69
C LYS A 43 6.42 -6.49 1.48
N PRO A 44 7.45 -6.28 0.63
CA PRO A 44 7.69 -7.12 -0.55
C PRO A 44 7.91 -8.61 -0.23
N SER A 45 8.34 -8.93 0.99
CA SER A 45 8.50 -10.31 1.47
C SER A 45 7.22 -11.13 1.45
N LEU A 46 6.04 -10.50 1.46
CA LEU A 46 4.75 -11.19 1.27
C LEU A 46 4.64 -11.88 -0.11
N LEU A 47 5.40 -11.41 -1.10
CA LEU A 47 5.51 -12.03 -2.42
C LEU A 47 6.74 -12.94 -2.55
N GLY A 48 7.48 -13.17 -1.45
CA GLY A 48 8.76 -13.88 -1.48
C GLY A 48 9.87 -13.08 -2.17
N MET A 49 9.72 -11.76 -2.30
CA MET A 49 10.69 -10.89 -2.95
C MET A 49 11.58 -10.21 -1.91
N GLU A 50 12.90 -10.28 -2.12
CA GLU A 50 13.88 -9.45 -1.40
C GLU A 50 14.06 -8.13 -2.14
N ALA A 51 13.10 -7.22 -1.94
CA ALA A 51 13.12 -5.88 -2.51
C ALA A 51 12.89 -4.83 -1.41
N LEU A 52 13.32 -3.60 -1.68
CA LEU A 52 12.99 -2.46 -0.81
C LEU A 52 11.49 -2.19 -0.89
N SER A 53 10.90 -1.93 0.27
CA SER A 53 9.58 -1.32 0.35
C SER A 53 9.59 0.11 -0.18
N ILE A 54 8.42 0.67 -0.51
CA ILE A 54 8.33 2.03 -1.05
C ILE A 54 8.85 3.08 -0.07
N GLN A 55 8.60 2.92 1.23
CA GLN A 55 9.08 3.84 2.26
C GLN A 55 10.61 3.78 2.40
N GLU A 56 11.20 2.59 2.33
CA GLU A 56 12.66 2.42 2.35
C GLU A 56 13.30 2.97 1.08
N ALA A 57 12.65 2.77 -0.08
CA ALA A 57 13.12 3.28 -1.35
C ALA A 57 13.10 4.82 -1.39
N VAL A 58 12.01 5.45 -0.93
CA VAL A 58 11.90 6.91 -0.82
C VAL A 58 12.94 7.46 0.15
N PHE A 59 13.02 6.90 1.36
CA PHE A 59 14.02 7.32 2.34
C PHE A 59 15.45 7.17 1.80
N GLY A 60 15.77 6.01 1.22
CA GLY A 60 17.08 5.74 0.63
C GLY A 60 17.42 6.64 -0.56
N ALA A 61 16.43 7.07 -1.34
CA ALA A 61 16.61 8.03 -2.42
C ALA A 61 16.94 9.43 -1.87
N VAL A 62 16.17 9.91 -0.87
CA VAL A 62 16.41 11.23 -0.25
C VAL A 62 17.75 11.25 0.50
N MET A 63 18.14 10.16 1.16
CA MET A 63 19.44 10.07 1.86
C MET A 63 20.63 10.17 0.91
N LYS A 64 20.47 9.86 -0.38
CA LYS A 64 21.52 10.05 -1.39
C LYS A 64 21.66 11.50 -1.84
N CYS A 65 20.70 12.37 -1.53
CA CYS A 65 20.81 13.80 -1.78
C CYS A 65 21.69 14.51 -0.74
N GLU A 66 22.19 15.70 -1.10
CA GLU A 66 22.88 16.62 -0.20
C GLU A 66 22.00 16.95 1.02
N GLU A 67 22.62 17.01 2.20
CA GLU A 67 21.93 17.16 3.48
C GLU A 67 21.00 18.38 3.52
N GLU A 68 21.45 19.51 2.98
CA GLU A 68 20.70 20.77 2.91
C GLU A 68 19.39 20.65 2.11
N ARG A 69 19.30 19.72 1.15
CA ARG A 69 18.09 19.52 0.33
C ARG A 69 17.14 18.47 0.90
N ARG A 70 17.56 17.66 1.87
CA ARG A 70 16.78 16.50 2.33
C ARG A 70 15.44 16.92 2.95
N GLU A 71 15.44 17.99 3.74
CA GLU A 71 14.20 18.50 4.36
C GLU A 71 13.18 18.92 3.29
N GLU A 72 13.63 19.65 2.27
CA GLU A 72 12.78 20.07 1.16
C GLU A 72 12.24 18.86 0.38
N MET A 73 13.08 17.85 0.14
CA MET A 73 12.66 16.63 -0.55
C MET A 73 11.61 15.84 0.24
N PHE A 74 11.78 15.69 1.56
CA PHE A 74 10.79 15.00 2.40
C PHE A 74 9.47 15.76 2.51
N ARG A 75 9.51 17.09 2.54
CA ARG A 75 8.28 17.92 2.60
C ARG A 75 7.47 17.88 1.30
N ASN A 76 8.10 17.56 0.17
CA ASN A 76 7.51 17.67 -1.16
C ASN A 76 7.49 16.32 -1.91
N VAL A 77 7.11 15.24 -1.23
CA VAL A 77 6.90 13.95 -1.89
C VAL A 77 5.58 14.00 -2.69
N VAL A 78 5.68 13.82 -4.01
CA VAL A 78 4.53 13.81 -4.92
C VAL A 78 4.26 12.38 -5.38
N LEU A 79 3.03 11.91 -5.14
CA LEU A 79 2.58 10.61 -5.60
C LEU A 79 2.04 10.69 -7.03
N CYS A 80 2.49 9.78 -7.89
CA CYS A 80 2.06 9.72 -9.28
C CYS A 80 1.95 8.26 -9.79
N GLY A 81 1.16 8.08 -10.86
CA GLY A 81 0.93 6.78 -11.51
C GLY A 81 -0.35 6.06 -11.04
N GLY A 82 -0.72 4.98 -11.73
CA GLY A 82 -1.97 4.26 -11.41
C GLY A 82 -1.97 3.63 -10.01
N SER A 83 -0.85 3.04 -9.60
CA SER A 83 -0.71 2.41 -8.28
C SER A 83 -0.73 3.41 -7.12
N SER A 84 -0.57 4.72 -7.36
CA SER A 84 -0.71 5.70 -6.29
C SER A 84 -2.16 5.96 -5.87
N MET A 85 -3.12 5.42 -6.63
CA MET A 85 -4.56 5.57 -6.35
C MET A 85 -5.10 4.55 -5.34
N PHE A 86 -4.23 3.71 -4.75
CA PHE A 86 -4.67 2.82 -3.66
C PHE A 86 -5.18 3.67 -2.48
N PRO A 87 -6.41 3.42 -1.99
CA PRO A 87 -6.96 4.17 -0.87
C PRO A 87 -6.07 4.07 0.36
N GLY A 88 -5.79 5.21 1.01
CA GLY A 88 -4.99 5.23 2.23
C GLY A 88 -3.47 5.11 2.03
N LEU A 89 -2.98 5.08 0.79
CA LEU A 89 -1.55 5.00 0.47
C LEU A 89 -0.81 6.26 0.90
N ALA A 90 -1.35 7.43 0.59
CA ALA A 90 -0.71 8.72 0.87
C ALA A 90 -0.58 8.98 2.37
N GLU A 91 -1.54 8.53 3.16
CA GLU A 91 -1.54 8.66 4.62
C GLU A 91 -0.63 7.65 5.30
N ARG A 92 -0.29 6.55 4.61
CA ARG A 92 0.60 5.50 5.13
C ARG A 92 2.07 5.77 4.82
N LEU A 93 2.37 6.41 3.70
CA LEU A 93 3.71 6.82 3.31
C LEU A 93 4.18 8.02 4.13
#